data_AF-A0A3S0HJ35-F1
#
_entry.id   AF-A0A3S0HJ35-F1
#
_cell.length_a   1.000
_cell.length_b   1.000
_cell.length_c   1.000
_cell.angle_alpha   90.00
_cell.angle_beta   90.00
_cell.angle_gamma   90.00
#
_symmetry.space_group_name_H-M   'P 1'
#
loop_
_entity.id
_entity.type
_entity.pdbx_description
1 polymer ?
#
loop_
_entity_poly.entity_id
_entity_poly.type
_entity_poly.pdbx_seq_one_letter_code
_entity_poly.pdbx_strand_id
1 'polypeptide(L)'
;MTVLLLDDRWPTLIPLEAHGRLGGPVEFTEEVPVRVRWSLGDFIPAQGPGVLVSTNDANPRVRARVRAGEPVIVAESRRDPVHTAVRVMERACSVGEWESSQTHRSLLPYLAEEAQEFAAEVVAWEQDGDERALKQELGDVLLQVLFHAEIAARRGAFDFGDVAQSFVDKLRSRSPYLFDGTRRVVRMEEQERLWAQGKAREKELPPGL
;
A
#
# COMPACT_ATOMS: atom_id res chain seq x y z
N MET A 1 -21.82 -15.29 -16.70
CA MET A 1 -21.23 -15.25 -15.35
C MET A 1 -20.51 -13.92 -15.18
N THR A 2 -20.56 -13.32 -13.98
CA THR A 2 -19.84 -12.06 -13.64
C THR A 2 -18.67 -12.40 -12.74
N VAL A 3 -17.49 -11.82 -12.98
CA VAL A 3 -16.34 -11.95 -12.07
C VAL A 3 -16.36 -10.80 -11.07
N LEU A 4 -16.37 -11.11 -9.77
CA LEU A 4 -16.20 -10.15 -8.69
C LEU A 4 -14.79 -10.31 -8.08
N LEU A 5 -13.91 -9.35 -8.36
CA LEU A 5 -12.57 -9.29 -7.79
C LEU A 5 -12.56 -8.42 -6.55
N LEU A 6 -12.42 -9.05 -5.39
CA LEU A 6 -12.31 -8.41 -4.09
C LEU A 6 -10.85 -8.14 -3.74
N ASP A 7 -10.60 -7.16 -2.87
CA ASP A 7 -9.27 -6.91 -2.31
C ASP A 7 -8.97 -7.97 -1.24
N ASP A 8 -7.78 -8.56 -1.27
CA ASP A 8 -7.36 -9.58 -0.30
C ASP A 8 -7.14 -9.01 1.11
N ARG A 9 -6.79 -7.72 1.22
CA ARG A 9 -6.69 -7.01 2.52
C ARG A 9 -8.06 -6.80 3.13
N TRP A 10 -9.06 -6.51 2.30
CA TRP A 10 -10.42 -6.20 2.74
C TRP A 10 -11.49 -6.94 1.93
N PRO A 11 -11.55 -8.28 2.03
CA PRO A 11 -12.42 -9.08 1.17
C PRO A 11 -13.90 -8.99 1.58
N THR A 12 -14.22 -8.22 2.62
CA THR A 12 -15.59 -7.87 3.02
C THR A 12 -16.04 -6.51 2.47
N LEU A 13 -15.15 -5.72 1.87
CA LEU A 13 -15.51 -4.46 1.22
C LEU A 13 -15.95 -4.75 -0.22
N ILE A 14 -17.26 -4.93 -0.37
CA ILE A 14 -17.86 -5.21 -1.67
C ILE A 14 -18.10 -3.90 -2.42
N PRO A 15 -17.74 -3.81 -3.71
CA PRO A 15 -17.88 -2.57 -4.46
C PRO A 15 -19.36 -2.22 -4.60
N LEU A 16 -19.72 -0.96 -4.37
CA LEU A 16 -21.12 -0.53 -4.51
C LEU A 16 -21.63 -0.75 -5.94
N GLU A 17 -20.75 -0.66 -6.94
CA GLU A 17 -21.07 -0.98 -8.34
C GLU A 17 -21.55 -2.43 -8.53
N ALA A 18 -21.25 -3.36 -7.62
CA ALA A 18 -21.75 -4.73 -7.68
C ALA A 18 -23.26 -4.80 -7.41
N HIS A 19 -23.84 -3.80 -6.74
CA HIS A 19 -25.25 -3.75 -6.45
C HIS A 19 -26.11 -3.81 -7.72
N GLY A 20 -27.06 -4.74 -7.77
CA GLY A 20 -27.93 -4.94 -8.94
C GLY A 20 -27.28 -5.59 -10.17
N ARG A 21 -25.96 -5.88 -10.13
CA ARG A 21 -25.21 -6.51 -11.24
C ARG A 21 -24.78 -7.95 -10.95
N LEU A 22 -25.01 -8.43 -9.74
CA LEU A 22 -24.76 -9.79 -9.30
C LEU A 22 -26.08 -10.58 -9.26
N GLY A 23 -26.05 -11.84 -9.66
CA GLY A 23 -27.20 -12.74 -9.57
C GLY A 23 -26.89 -14.13 -10.09
N GLY A 24 -27.59 -15.14 -9.60
CA GLY A 24 -27.40 -16.54 -9.96
C GLY A 24 -26.45 -17.28 -9.01
N PRO A 25 -25.96 -18.48 -9.41
CA PRO A 25 -25.08 -19.29 -8.57
C PRO A 25 -23.76 -18.59 -8.28
N VAL A 26 -23.30 -18.65 -7.03
CA VAL A 26 -22.05 -18.02 -6.58
C VAL A 26 -20.97 -19.08 -6.43
N GLU A 27 -19.89 -18.91 -7.17
CA GLU A 27 -18.67 -19.71 -7.08
C GLU A 27 -17.56 -18.90 -6.42
N PHE A 28 -16.69 -19.58 -5.67
CA PHE A 28 -15.52 -18.97 -5.04
C PHE A 28 -14.23 -19.65 -5.53
N THR A 29 -13.15 -18.88 -5.57
CA THR A 29 -11.79 -19.42 -5.63
C THR A 29 -11.26 -19.73 -4.22
N GLU A 30 -10.20 -20.52 -4.13
CA GLU A 30 -9.74 -21.12 -2.86
C GLU A 30 -9.15 -20.10 -1.89
N GLU A 31 -8.66 -18.97 -2.38
CA GLU A 31 -8.09 -17.91 -1.54
C GLU A 31 -9.15 -17.03 -0.85
N VAL A 32 -10.42 -17.08 -1.30
CA VAL A 32 -11.47 -16.24 -0.70
C VAL A 32 -11.76 -16.72 0.72
N PRO A 33 -11.71 -15.87 1.77
CA PRO A 33 -11.95 -16.33 3.14
C PRO A 33 -13.33 -16.94 3.36
N VAL A 34 -13.42 -18.01 4.17
CA VAL A 34 -14.66 -18.75 4.45
C VAL A 34 -15.81 -17.84 4.90
N ARG A 35 -15.53 -16.85 5.76
CA ARG A 35 -16.52 -15.86 6.23
C ARG A 35 -17.22 -15.11 5.09
N VAL A 36 -16.47 -14.80 4.02
CA VAL A 36 -17.00 -14.11 2.83
C VAL A 36 -17.86 -15.07 2.03
N ARG A 37 -17.41 -16.33 1.89
CA ARG A 37 -18.17 -17.36 1.16
C ARG A 37 -19.55 -17.59 1.75
N TRP A 38 -19.66 -17.64 3.07
CA TRP A 38 -20.93 -17.85 3.76
C TRP A 38 -21.86 -16.64 3.68
N SER A 39 -21.32 -15.43 3.85
CA SER A 39 -22.16 -14.23 3.93
C SER A 39 -22.60 -13.73 2.57
N LEU A 40 -21.74 -13.81 1.56
CA LEU A 40 -21.98 -13.18 0.27
C LEU A 40 -23.09 -13.87 -0.55
N GLY A 41 -23.24 -15.19 -0.39
CA GLY A 41 -24.32 -15.93 -1.04
C GLY A 41 -25.71 -15.40 -0.69
N ASP A 42 -25.90 -14.93 0.54
CA ASP A 42 -27.20 -14.43 1.02
C ASP A 42 -27.59 -13.07 0.42
N PHE A 43 -26.60 -12.28 -0.02
CA PHE A 43 -26.84 -10.94 -0.60
C PHE A 43 -27.00 -10.98 -2.13
N ILE A 44 -26.65 -12.08 -2.78
CA ILE A 44 -26.74 -12.21 -4.23
C ILE A 44 -28.07 -12.88 -4.59
N PRO A 45 -28.93 -12.23 -5.39
CA PRO A 45 -30.19 -12.83 -5.84
C PRO A 45 -29.97 -14.20 -6.49
N ALA A 46 -30.81 -15.18 -6.16
CA ALA A 46 -30.68 -16.54 -6.69
C ALA A 46 -30.86 -16.63 -8.22
N GLN A 47 -31.48 -15.64 -8.85
CA GLN A 47 -31.66 -15.56 -10.31
C GLN A 47 -30.56 -14.73 -10.96
N GLY A 48 -30.01 -15.22 -12.06
CA GLY A 48 -29.02 -14.50 -12.86
C GLY A 48 -27.97 -15.41 -13.49
N PRO A 49 -26.98 -14.82 -14.18
CA PRO A 49 -25.99 -15.54 -14.98
C PRO A 49 -24.85 -16.18 -14.17
N GLY A 50 -24.87 -16.07 -12.84
CA GLY A 50 -23.89 -16.57 -11.89
C GLY A 50 -22.72 -15.61 -11.65
N VAL A 51 -22.00 -15.82 -10.54
CA VAL A 51 -20.92 -14.94 -10.06
C VAL A 51 -19.70 -15.78 -9.67
N LEU A 52 -18.51 -15.45 -10.17
CA LEU A 52 -17.24 -15.97 -9.65
C LEU A 52 -16.60 -14.91 -8.78
N VAL A 53 -16.44 -15.20 -7.49
CA VAL A 53 -15.80 -14.32 -6.52
C VAL A 53 -14.36 -14.77 -6.31
N SER A 54 -13.42 -13.82 -6.37
CA SER A 54 -11.98 -14.08 -6.21
C SER A 54 -11.28 -12.88 -5.57
N THR A 55 -10.15 -13.12 -4.88
CA THR A 55 -9.20 -12.06 -4.51
C THR A 55 -7.91 -12.12 -5.34
N ASN A 56 -7.79 -13.11 -6.24
CA ASN A 56 -6.63 -13.32 -7.09
C ASN A 56 -7.02 -13.26 -8.57
N ASP A 57 -6.59 -12.19 -9.25
CA ASP A 57 -6.77 -11.98 -10.69
C ASP A 57 -5.84 -12.86 -11.54
N ALA A 58 -4.77 -13.40 -10.96
CA ALA A 58 -3.91 -14.39 -11.60
C ALA A 58 -4.50 -15.82 -11.59
N ASN A 59 -5.59 -16.06 -10.85
CA ASN A 59 -6.24 -17.37 -10.80
C ASN A 59 -6.67 -17.83 -12.21
N PRO A 60 -6.36 -19.08 -12.63
CA PRO A 60 -6.71 -19.57 -13.96
C PRO A 60 -8.21 -19.48 -14.30
N ARG A 61 -9.11 -19.69 -13.32
CA ARG A 61 -10.57 -19.58 -13.51
C ARG A 61 -11.01 -18.14 -13.75
N VAL A 62 -10.35 -17.18 -13.11
CA VAL A 62 -10.58 -15.74 -13.34
C VAL A 62 -10.07 -15.37 -14.72
N ARG A 63 -8.80 -15.69 -15.04
CA ARG A 63 -8.20 -15.37 -16.34
C ARG A 63 -8.98 -15.94 -17.52
N ALA A 64 -9.47 -17.18 -17.41
CA ALA A 64 -10.28 -17.79 -18.46
C ALA A 64 -11.56 -16.99 -18.75
N ARG A 65 -12.25 -16.54 -17.70
CA ARG A 65 -13.49 -15.74 -17.80
C ARG A 65 -13.25 -14.34 -18.32
N VAL A 66 -12.20 -13.66 -17.84
CA VAL A 66 -11.81 -12.34 -18.37
C VAL A 66 -11.48 -12.43 -19.86
N ARG A 67 -10.74 -13.46 -20.30
CA ARG A 67 -10.44 -13.69 -21.73
C ARG A 67 -11.69 -14.00 -22.55
N ALA A 68 -12.70 -14.62 -21.96
CA ALA A 68 -13.99 -14.87 -22.60
C ALA A 68 -14.86 -13.61 -22.71
N GLY A 69 -14.39 -12.45 -22.23
CA GLY A 69 -15.14 -11.19 -22.27
C GLY A 69 -16.25 -11.10 -21.23
N GLU A 70 -16.21 -11.93 -20.18
CA GLU A 70 -17.20 -11.85 -19.11
C GLU A 70 -17.08 -10.54 -18.32
N PRO A 71 -18.20 -9.97 -17.84
CA PRO A 71 -18.18 -8.76 -17.03
C PRO A 71 -17.31 -8.93 -15.78
N VAL A 72 -16.44 -7.96 -15.52
CA VAL A 72 -15.57 -7.93 -14.34
C VAL A 72 -15.90 -6.71 -13.50
N ILE A 73 -16.17 -6.94 -12.22
CA ILE A 73 -16.32 -5.91 -11.20
C ILE A 73 -15.12 -6.02 -10.28
N VAL A 74 -14.34 -4.95 -10.17
CA VAL A 74 -13.09 -4.92 -9.40
C VAL A 74 -13.27 -3.97 -8.23
N ALA A 75 -12.94 -4.42 -7.02
CA ALA A 75 -12.93 -3.54 -5.87
C ALA A 75 -11.93 -2.40 -6.07
N GLU A 76 -12.41 -1.17 -5.87
CA GLU A 76 -11.64 0.05 -6.07
C GLU A 76 -10.40 0.07 -5.18
N SER A 77 -10.49 -0.51 -3.98
CA SER A 77 -9.35 -0.71 -3.07
C SER A 77 -8.18 -1.43 -3.72
N ARG A 78 -8.40 -2.29 -4.72
CA ARG A 78 -7.31 -2.96 -5.47
C ARG A 78 -6.50 -2.01 -6.35
N ARG A 79 -7.02 -0.81 -6.64
CA ARG A 79 -6.36 0.22 -7.45
C ARG A 79 -5.52 1.16 -6.57
N ASP A 80 -4.83 0.58 -5.60
CA ASP A 80 -3.94 1.28 -4.67
C ASP A 80 -2.48 1.16 -5.15
N PRO A 81 -1.88 2.24 -5.68
CA PRO A 81 -0.52 2.18 -6.21
C PRO A 81 0.53 1.93 -5.11
N VAL A 82 0.29 2.35 -3.86
CA VAL A 82 1.23 2.12 -2.76
C VAL A 82 1.24 0.65 -2.40
N HIS A 83 0.07 0.04 -2.25
CA HIS A 83 -0.01 -1.39 -2.01
C HIS A 83 0.54 -2.22 -3.17
N THR A 84 0.32 -1.76 -4.40
CA THR A 84 0.93 -2.38 -5.59
C THR A 84 2.46 -2.35 -5.51
N ALA A 85 3.05 -1.22 -5.12
CA ALA A 85 4.50 -1.10 -4.96
C ALA A 85 5.06 -2.07 -3.90
N VAL A 86 4.38 -2.20 -2.75
CA VAL A 86 4.74 -3.19 -1.71
C VAL A 86 4.71 -4.60 -2.27
N ARG A 87 3.62 -5.00 -2.94
CA ARG A 87 3.50 -6.34 -3.54
C ARG A 87 4.52 -6.62 -4.64
N VAL A 88 4.90 -5.61 -5.42
CA VAL A 88 5.95 -5.72 -6.44
C VAL A 88 7.29 -5.98 -5.76
N MET A 89 7.61 -5.25 -4.68
CA MET A 89 8.85 -5.46 -3.91
C MET A 89 8.90 -6.85 -3.27
N GLU A 90 7.82 -7.29 -2.60
CA GLU A 90 7.69 -8.64 -2.06
C GLU A 90 7.93 -9.70 -3.15
N ARG A 91 7.29 -9.52 -4.31
CA ARG A 91 7.44 -10.44 -5.44
C ARG A 91 8.87 -10.43 -5.96
N ALA A 92 9.48 -9.27 -6.12
CA ALA A 92 10.86 -9.12 -6.60
C ALA A 92 11.83 -9.85 -5.66
N CYS A 93 11.73 -9.64 -4.34
CA CYS A 93 12.53 -10.37 -3.35
C CYS A 93 12.21 -11.87 -3.26
N SER A 94 11.04 -12.31 -3.74
CA SER A 94 10.67 -13.73 -3.79
C SER A 94 11.19 -14.47 -5.03
N VAL A 95 11.44 -13.79 -6.16
CA VAL A 95 11.81 -14.46 -7.42
C VAL A 95 13.09 -13.97 -8.06
N GLY A 96 13.56 -12.79 -7.68
CA GLY A 96 14.76 -12.16 -8.19
C GLY A 96 16.00 -12.56 -7.38
N GLU A 97 17.02 -13.07 -8.05
CA GLU A 97 18.28 -13.46 -7.41
C GLU A 97 18.99 -12.24 -6.80
N TRP A 98 19.04 -11.11 -7.53
CA TRP A 98 19.68 -9.90 -7.06
C TRP A 98 18.93 -9.29 -5.87
N GLU A 99 17.62 -9.12 -5.98
CA GLU A 99 16.75 -8.52 -4.97
C GLU A 99 16.78 -9.33 -3.67
N SER A 100 16.66 -10.66 -3.79
CA SER A 100 16.69 -11.55 -2.63
C SER A 100 18.05 -11.62 -1.93
N SER A 101 19.14 -11.27 -2.62
CA SER A 101 20.51 -11.24 -2.07
C SER A 101 20.85 -9.94 -1.32
N GLN A 102 20.00 -8.91 -1.40
CA GLN A 102 20.27 -7.62 -0.79
C GLN A 102 20.17 -7.66 0.74
N THR A 103 20.96 -6.79 1.37
CA THR A 103 20.96 -6.53 2.82
C THR A 103 20.85 -5.02 3.04
N HIS A 104 20.47 -4.58 4.25
CA HIS A 104 20.49 -3.16 4.58
C HIS A 104 21.83 -2.50 4.29
N ARG A 105 22.94 -3.23 4.49
CA ARG A 105 24.29 -2.70 4.30
C ARG A 105 24.65 -2.61 2.81
N SER A 106 24.29 -3.61 2.00
CA SER A 106 24.60 -3.59 0.56
C SER A 106 23.84 -2.51 -0.18
N LEU A 107 22.69 -2.08 0.35
CA LEU A 107 21.84 -1.03 -0.24
C LEU A 107 22.27 0.41 0.11
N LEU A 108 23.11 0.62 1.13
CA LEU A 108 23.51 1.97 1.55
C LEU A 108 24.16 2.81 0.44
N PRO A 109 25.03 2.27 -0.44
CA PRO A 109 25.58 3.05 -1.55
C PRO A 109 24.49 3.53 -2.51
N TYR A 110 23.55 2.67 -2.86
CA TYR A 110 22.42 3.03 -3.73
C TYR A 110 21.55 4.10 -3.08
N LEU A 111 21.15 3.93 -1.82
CA LEU A 111 20.40 4.97 -1.10
C LEU A 111 21.12 6.32 -1.02
N ALA A 112 22.45 6.31 -0.89
CA ALA A 112 23.22 7.54 -0.90
C ALA A 112 23.23 8.20 -2.28
N GLU A 113 23.33 7.40 -3.35
CA GLU A 113 23.24 7.84 -4.74
C GLU A 113 21.87 8.45 -5.04
N GLU A 114 20.77 7.72 -4.84
CA GLU A 114 19.40 8.20 -5.10
C GLU A 114 19.08 9.50 -4.31
N ALA A 115 19.60 9.61 -3.08
CA ALA A 115 19.42 10.82 -2.27
C ALA A 115 20.20 12.03 -2.83
N GLN A 116 21.37 11.81 -3.44
CA GLN A 116 22.12 12.86 -4.12
C GLN A 116 21.51 13.21 -5.47
N GLU A 117 21.02 12.23 -6.23
CA GLU A 117 20.34 12.46 -7.51
C GLU A 117 19.05 13.26 -7.31
N PHE A 118 18.22 12.89 -6.34
CA PHE A 118 17.07 13.71 -5.94
C PHE A 118 17.47 15.14 -5.56
N ALA A 119 18.53 15.30 -4.77
CA ALA A 119 18.99 16.64 -4.38
C ALA A 119 19.47 17.47 -5.59
N ALA A 120 20.12 16.83 -6.57
CA ALA A 120 20.56 17.47 -7.80
C ALA A 120 19.36 17.90 -8.66
N GLU A 121 18.35 17.05 -8.80
CA GLU A 121 17.13 17.38 -9.55
C GLU A 121 16.33 18.52 -8.90
N VAL A 122 16.35 18.64 -7.56
CA VAL A 122 15.77 19.80 -6.87
C VAL A 122 16.47 21.10 -7.29
N VAL A 123 17.80 21.11 -7.31
CA VAL A 123 18.58 22.29 -7.74
C VAL A 123 18.34 22.61 -9.21
N ALA A 124 18.24 21.59 -10.07
CA ALA A 124 17.92 21.78 -11.48
C ALA A 124 16.50 22.32 -11.69
N TRP A 125 15.53 21.83 -10.92
CA TRP A 125 14.13 22.27 -10.98
C TRP A 125 13.96 23.75 -10.64
N GLU A 126 14.72 24.29 -9.67
CA GLU A 126 14.74 25.73 -9.37
C GLU A 126 15.23 26.59 -10.56
N GLN A 127 15.86 25.97 -11.56
CA GLN A 127 16.39 26.57 -12.78
C GLN A 127 15.61 26.12 -14.04
N ASP A 128 14.29 26.04 -13.94
CA ASP A 128 13.37 25.59 -15.02
C ASP A 128 13.51 24.10 -15.40
N GLY A 129 13.85 23.24 -14.42
CA GLY A 129 13.96 21.79 -14.61
C GLY A 129 12.61 21.04 -14.70
N ASP A 130 12.67 19.72 -14.90
CA ASP A 130 11.51 18.87 -15.20
C ASP A 130 10.90 18.22 -13.93
N GLU A 131 9.63 18.53 -13.63
CA GLU A 131 8.83 17.87 -12.59
C GLU A 131 8.82 16.34 -12.68
N ARG A 132 8.95 15.79 -13.90
CA ARG A 132 8.99 14.34 -14.10
C ARG A 132 10.27 13.73 -13.56
N ALA A 133 11.40 14.43 -13.65
CA ALA A 133 12.68 13.99 -13.11
C ALA A 133 12.59 13.94 -11.58
N LEU A 134 12.10 15.00 -10.92
CA LEU A 134 11.86 15.00 -9.47
C LEU A 134 10.99 13.83 -9.01
N LYS A 135 9.90 13.57 -9.72
CA LYS A 135 9.01 12.45 -9.41
C LYS A 135 9.70 11.10 -9.58
N GLN A 136 10.57 10.95 -10.58
CA GLN A 136 11.33 9.74 -10.83
C GLN A 136 12.29 9.47 -9.67
N GLU A 137 13.11 10.45 -9.30
CA GLU A 137 14.08 10.32 -8.21
C GLU A 137 13.41 10.04 -6.86
N LEU A 138 12.25 10.67 -6.59
CA LEU A 138 11.44 10.32 -5.41
C LEU A 138 10.94 8.88 -5.43
N GLY A 139 10.69 8.33 -6.62
CA GLY A 139 10.38 6.92 -6.83
C GLY A 139 11.55 6.00 -6.49
N ASP A 140 12.77 6.40 -6.85
CA ASP A 140 13.98 5.62 -6.59
C ASP A 140 14.39 5.70 -5.10
N VAL A 141 14.18 6.84 -4.43
CA VAL A 141 14.25 6.92 -2.96
C VAL A 141 13.20 6.01 -2.30
N LEU A 142 11.96 5.98 -2.82
CA LEU A 142 10.92 5.08 -2.31
C LEU A 142 11.29 3.60 -2.52
N LEU A 143 11.93 3.26 -3.65
CA LEU A 143 12.43 1.91 -3.92
C LEU A 143 13.37 1.44 -2.80
N GLN A 144 14.29 2.31 -2.35
CA GLN A 144 15.18 2.00 -1.24
C GLN A 144 14.41 1.79 0.08
N VAL A 145 13.42 2.63 0.39
CA VAL A 145 12.57 2.44 1.58
C VAL A 145 11.85 1.10 1.54
N LEU A 146 11.29 0.72 0.39
CA LEU A 146 10.61 -0.56 0.19
C LEU A 146 11.55 -1.76 0.35
N PHE A 147 12.77 -1.69 -0.17
CA PHE A 147 13.78 -2.74 0.04
C PHE A 147 14.09 -2.93 1.52
N HIS A 148 14.34 -1.85 2.25
CA HIS A 148 14.65 -1.93 3.68
C HIS A 148 13.44 -2.48 4.47
N ALA A 149 12.22 -2.08 4.13
CA ALA A 149 11.01 -2.64 4.73
C ALA A 149 10.86 -4.14 4.45
N GLU A 150 11.07 -4.60 3.21
CA GLU A 150 10.96 -6.01 2.84
C GLU A 150 12.04 -6.87 3.50
N ILE A 151 13.29 -6.38 3.59
CA ILE A 151 14.36 -7.06 4.32
C ILE A 151 14.01 -7.23 5.81
N ALA A 152 13.34 -6.25 6.42
CA ALA A 152 12.84 -6.36 7.79
C ALA A 152 11.66 -7.32 7.90
N ALA A 153 10.71 -7.27 6.96
CA ALA A 153 9.52 -8.10 6.94
C ALA A 153 9.86 -9.59 6.84
N ARG A 154 10.81 -9.96 5.96
CA ARG A 154 11.30 -11.35 5.81
C ARG A 154 11.95 -11.92 7.07
N ARG A 155 12.40 -11.07 7.99
CA ARG A 155 12.95 -11.46 9.30
C ARG A 155 11.91 -11.41 10.42
N GLY A 156 10.66 -11.05 10.12
CA GLY A 156 9.58 -10.88 11.09
C GLY A 156 9.77 -9.69 12.03
N ALA A 157 10.54 -8.67 11.61
CA ALA A 157 10.84 -7.51 12.46
C ALA A 157 9.79 -6.39 12.33
N PHE A 158 9.60 -5.88 11.12
CA PHE A 158 8.59 -4.86 10.77
C PHE A 158 8.41 -4.83 9.25
N ASP A 159 7.29 -4.30 8.76
CA ASP A 159 7.01 -4.12 7.34
C ASP A 159 6.87 -2.65 6.93
N PHE A 160 6.48 -2.39 5.68
CA PHE A 160 6.29 -1.02 5.18
C PHE A 160 5.14 -0.29 5.90
N GLY A 161 4.09 -1.02 6.32
CA GLY A 161 3.00 -0.48 7.12
C GLY A 161 3.49 0.02 8.47
N ASP A 162 4.37 -0.74 9.12
CA ASP A 162 5.00 -0.32 10.38
C ASP A 162 5.89 0.93 10.20
N VAL A 163 6.60 1.05 9.08
CA VAL A 163 7.37 2.27 8.74
C VAL A 163 6.45 3.48 8.61
N ALA A 164 5.33 3.33 7.90
CA ALA A 164 4.33 4.39 7.75
C ALA A 164 3.67 4.74 9.10
N GLN A 165 3.37 3.74 9.92
CA GLN A 165 2.78 3.92 11.25
C GLN A 165 3.75 4.67 12.18
N SER A 166 5.03 4.32 12.18
CA SER A 166 6.09 5.02 12.91
C SER A 166 6.19 6.51 12.53
N PHE A 167 6.00 6.84 11.25
CA PHE A 167 5.93 8.23 10.79
C PHE A 167 4.68 8.95 11.36
N VAL A 168 3.51 8.32 11.30
CA VAL A 168 2.26 8.89 11.84
C VAL A 168 2.38 9.12 13.34
N ASP A 169 2.88 8.16 14.11
CA ASP A 169 3.01 8.28 15.57
C ASP A 169 3.99 9.38 15.97
N LYS A 170 5.10 9.51 15.24
CA LYS A 170 6.04 10.63 15.40
C LYS A 170 5.34 11.98 15.17
N LEU A 171 4.51 12.09 14.15
CA LEU A 171 3.75 13.32 13.90
C LEU A 171 2.65 13.56 14.93
N ARG A 172 1.98 12.52 15.44
CA ARG A 172 1.02 12.66 16.56
C ARG A 172 1.71 13.20 17.81
N SER A 173 2.92 12.73 18.09
CA SER A 173 3.74 13.16 19.23
C SER A 173 4.25 14.61 19.11
N ARG A 174 4.80 14.96 17.94
CA ARG A 174 5.58 16.20 17.71
C ARG A 174 4.78 17.33 17.04
N SER A 175 3.69 16.99 16.37
CA SER A 175 2.83 17.91 15.62
C SER A 175 1.34 17.57 15.83
N PRO A 176 0.83 17.57 17.09
CA PRO A 176 -0.54 17.13 17.40
C PRO A 176 -1.63 17.95 16.70
N TYR A 177 -1.34 19.20 16.32
CA TYR A 177 -2.25 20.06 15.57
C TYR A 177 -2.65 19.49 14.20
N LEU A 178 -1.90 18.51 13.67
CA LEU A 178 -2.28 17.78 12.46
C LEU A 178 -3.48 16.83 12.68
N PHE A 179 -3.84 16.54 13.93
CA PHE A 179 -4.81 15.51 14.30
C PHE A 179 -5.95 15.99 15.21
N ASP A 180 -5.88 17.21 15.74
CA ASP A 180 -6.84 17.74 16.72
C ASP A 180 -7.97 18.61 16.11
N GLY A 181 -8.07 18.63 14.78
CA GLY A 181 -9.07 19.42 14.06
C GLY A 181 -8.71 20.90 13.89
N THR A 182 -7.46 21.29 14.16
CA THR A 182 -6.93 22.62 13.83
C THR A 182 -7.17 22.96 12.35
N ARG A 183 -7.79 24.11 12.08
CA ARG A 183 -8.14 24.58 10.72
C ARG A 183 -7.35 25.79 10.24
N ARG A 184 -6.52 26.37 11.11
CA ARG A 184 -5.72 27.57 10.81
C ARG A 184 -4.26 27.20 10.72
N VAL A 185 -3.50 27.97 9.95
CA VAL A 185 -2.04 27.84 9.88
C VAL A 185 -1.46 28.04 11.28
N VAL A 186 -0.71 27.04 11.76
CA VAL A 186 0.02 27.11 13.02
C VAL A 186 1.33 27.85 12.76
N ARG A 187 1.67 28.83 13.60
CA ARG A 187 2.89 29.62 13.43
C ARG A 187 4.15 28.79 13.69
N MET A 188 5.25 29.16 13.04
CA MET A 188 6.52 28.43 13.12
C MET A 188 6.99 28.26 14.56
N GLU A 189 6.89 29.29 15.39
CA GLU A 189 7.35 29.25 16.79
C GLU A 189 6.58 28.19 17.60
N GLU A 190 5.28 28.03 17.31
CA GLU A 190 4.45 27.02 17.96
C GLU A 190 4.77 25.61 17.44
N GLN A 191 5.05 25.47 16.14
CA GLN A 191 5.48 24.20 15.55
C GLN A 191 6.80 23.73 16.19
N GLU A 192 7.79 24.63 16.31
CA GLU A 192 9.08 24.35 16.93
C GLU A 192 8.92 23.97 18.41
N ARG A 193 8.08 24.71 19.15
CA ARG A 193 7.78 24.42 20.56
C ARG A 193 7.18 23.02 20.73
N LEU A 194 6.16 22.68 19.94
CA LEU A 194 5.51 21.37 19.99
C LEU A 194 6.47 20.24 19.59
N TRP A 195 7.31 20.49 18.58
CA TRP A 195 8.30 19.52 18.12
C TRP A 195 9.36 19.21 19.19
N ALA A 196 9.87 20.24 19.87
CA ALA A 196 10.82 20.08 20.96
C ALA A 196 10.20 19.29 22.14
N GLN A 197 8.94 19.58 22.48
CA GLN A 197 8.21 18.85 23.53
C GLN A 197 7.97 17.39 23.17
N GLY A 198 7.56 17.10 21.94
CA GLY A 198 7.38 15.72 21.47
C GLY A 198 8.68 14.93 21.51
N LYS A 199 9.79 15.52 21.04
CA LYS A 199 11.13 14.92 21.15
C LYS A 199 11.54 14.64 22.59
N ALA A 200 11.18 15.49 23.55
CA ALA A 200 11.51 15.28 24.96
C ALA A 200 10.74 14.07 25.53
N ARG A 201 9.44 13.97 25.27
CA ARG A 201 8.59 12.83 25.69
C ARG A 201 9.10 11.48 25.18
N GLU A 202 9.56 11.44 23.93
CA GLU A 202 10.09 10.21 23.33
C GLU A 202 11.41 9.74 23.96
N LYS A 203 12.23 10.65 24.51
CA LYS A 203 13.47 10.28 25.22
C LYS A 203 13.20 9.73 26.62
N GLU A 204 12.05 10.04 27.20
CA GLU A 204 11.63 9.57 28.53
C GLU A 204 10.95 8.20 28.47
N LEU A 205 10.48 7.77 27.29
CA LEU A 205 9.95 6.42 27.06
C LEU A 205 11.10 5.44 26.74
N PRO A 206 11.20 4.27 27.41
CA PRO A 206 12.18 3.27 27.06
C PRO A 206 11.94 2.76 25.62
N PRO A 207 12.99 2.37 24.86
CA PRO A 207 12.79 1.83 23.53
C PRO A 207 12.01 0.51 23.60
N GLY A 208 10.84 0.45 22.97
CA GLY A 208 10.11 -0.80 22.69
C GLY A 208 8.85 -1.09 23.53
N LEU A 209 8.10 -0.07 23.95
CA LEU A 209 6.69 -0.23 24.36
C LEU A 209 5.76 0.14 23.21
#